data_AF-A0A4U6BH89-F1
#
_entry.id   AF-A0A4U6BH89-F1
#
_cell.length_a   1.000
_cell.length_b   1.000
_cell.length_c   1.000
_cell.angle_alpha   90.00
_cell.angle_beta   90.00
_cell.angle_gamma   90.00
#
_symmetry.space_group_name_H-M   'P 1'
#
loop_
_entity.id
_entity.type
_entity.pdbx_description
1 polymer ?
#
loop_
_entity_poly.entity_id
_entity_poly.type
_entity_poly.pdbx_seq_one_letter_code
_entity_poly.pdbx_strand_id
1 'polypeptide(L)'
;MDQVQLLTVEDSFQISGQGLVVLPDFPSPPSNWRGGSEMATVVKPDGSRLTAHLNLFTAHFNIRDPQVPLEKRWRIVPTFPDLQREDVPIGSQVLVSASVVEAIKRAN
;
A
#
# COMPACT_ATOMS: atom_id res chain seq x y z
N MET A 1 -16.13 5.43 -11.48
CA MET A 1 -14.67 5.56 -11.65
C MET A 1 -14.12 4.16 -11.63
N ASP A 2 -13.38 3.78 -12.66
CA ASP A 2 -12.83 2.43 -12.77
C ASP A 2 -11.68 2.28 -11.78
N GLN A 3 -11.87 1.41 -10.79
CA GLN A 3 -10.79 0.98 -9.89
C GLN A 3 -9.98 -0.12 -10.58
N VAL A 4 -8.66 -0.04 -10.43
CA VAL A 4 -7.71 -1.02 -10.96
C VAL A 4 -6.84 -1.55 -9.83
N GLN A 5 -6.28 -2.74 -10.02
CA GLN A 5 -5.51 -3.41 -9.00
C GLN A 5 -4.18 -2.69 -8.73
N LEU A 6 -3.99 -2.28 -7.47
CA LEU A 6 -2.73 -1.78 -6.97
C LEU A 6 -1.79 -2.94 -6.63
N LEU A 7 -2.26 -3.84 -5.75
CA LEU A 7 -1.51 -5.00 -5.26
C LEU A 7 -2.40 -6.19 -4.95
N THR A 8 -1.76 -7.35 -4.83
CA THR A 8 -2.30 -8.52 -4.12
C THR A 8 -1.58 -8.59 -2.77
N VAL A 9 -2.32 -8.80 -1.68
CA VAL A 9 -1.76 -8.84 -0.33
C VAL A 9 -0.96 -10.12 -0.15
N GLU A 10 0.35 -9.99 0.04
CA GLU A 10 1.28 -11.10 0.26
C GLU A 10 1.53 -11.34 1.75
N ASP A 11 1.52 -10.27 2.55
CA ASP A 11 1.65 -10.31 4.00
C ASP A 11 1.00 -9.06 4.62
N SER A 12 0.78 -9.09 5.93
CA SER A 12 0.20 -7.95 6.66
C SER A 12 0.63 -7.89 8.12
N PHE A 13 0.73 -6.68 8.66
CA PHE A 13 1.18 -6.43 10.04
C PHE A 13 0.26 -5.42 10.71
N GLN A 14 -0.25 -5.76 11.90
CA GLN A 14 -0.97 -4.80 12.71
C GLN A 14 0.05 -3.94 13.47
N ILE A 15 0.09 -2.64 13.19
CA ILE A 15 0.97 -1.68 13.86
C ILE A 15 0.14 -0.71 14.69
N SER A 16 0.40 -0.69 16.00
CA SER A 16 -0.26 0.23 16.93
C SER A 16 -0.07 1.68 16.49
N GLY A 17 -1.17 2.41 16.33
CA GLY A 17 -1.17 3.81 15.89
C GLY A 17 -1.04 4.04 14.38
N GLN A 18 -0.84 3.00 13.57
CA GLN A 18 -0.84 3.10 12.10
C GLN A 18 -1.98 2.31 11.44
N GLY A 19 -2.38 1.19 12.05
CA GLY A 19 -3.41 0.28 11.51
C GLY A 19 -2.79 -0.97 10.89
N LEU A 20 -3.51 -1.57 9.95
CA LEU A 20 -3.07 -2.76 9.23
C LEU A 20 -2.19 -2.35 8.04
N VAL A 21 -0.89 -2.61 8.15
CA VAL A 21 0.04 -2.50 7.02
C VAL A 21 -0.10 -3.73 6.13
N VAL A 22 -0.12 -3.55 4.81
CA VAL A 22 -0.15 -4.65 3.84
C VAL A 22 1.03 -4.59 2.89
N LEU A 23 1.53 -5.76 2.50
CA LEU A 23 2.62 -5.93 1.53
C LEU A 23 2.09 -6.49 0.21
N PRO A 24 2.74 -6.22 -0.94
CA PRO A 24 4.04 -5.52 -1.08
C PRO A 24 3.96 -4.00 -0.85
N ASP A 25 5.10 -3.43 -0.46
CA ASP A 25 5.33 -1.98 -0.50
C ASP A 25 5.92 -1.56 -1.86
N PHE A 26 6.05 -0.25 -2.10
CA PHE A 26 6.54 0.27 -3.38
C PHE A 26 7.72 1.23 -3.18
N PRO A 27 8.68 1.31 -4.12
CA PRO A 27 9.65 2.39 -4.08
C PRO A 27 8.96 3.74 -4.19
N SER A 28 9.45 4.74 -3.45
CA SER A 28 8.95 6.10 -3.59
C SER A 28 9.40 6.68 -4.94
N PRO A 29 8.46 7.23 -5.76
CA PRO A 29 8.81 7.90 -7.01
C PRO A 29 9.77 9.06 -6.79
N PRO A 30 10.69 9.35 -7.74
CA PRO A 30 11.50 10.56 -7.70
C PRO A 30 10.66 11.85 -7.91
N SER A 31 9.42 11.73 -8.38
CA SER A 31 8.49 12.85 -8.58
C SER A 31 7.75 13.24 -7.30
N ASN A 32 6.95 14.31 -7.37
CA ASN A 32 6.22 15.00 -6.29
C ASN A 32 5.16 14.16 -5.54
N TRP A 33 5.44 12.90 -5.20
CA TRP A 33 4.57 12.04 -4.41
C TRP A 33 4.40 12.64 -3.01
N ARG A 34 3.19 13.14 -2.72
CA ARG A 34 2.86 13.74 -1.42
C ARG A 34 2.20 12.74 -0.47
N GLY A 35 2.02 11.50 -0.91
CA GLY A 35 1.15 10.54 -0.26
C GLY A 35 -0.31 11.00 -0.25
N GLY A 36 -1.13 10.22 0.43
CA GLY A 36 -2.54 10.55 0.60
C GLY A 36 -3.35 9.40 1.18
N SER A 37 -4.62 9.70 1.43
CA SER A 37 -5.64 8.71 1.75
C SER A 37 -6.59 8.61 0.55
N GLU A 38 -6.94 7.38 0.18
CA GLU A 38 -7.86 7.07 -0.94
C GLU A 38 -8.85 6.00 -0.49
N MET A 39 -10.05 6.00 -1.05
CA MET A 39 -10.97 4.87 -0.87
C MET A 39 -10.52 3.69 -1.74
N ALA A 40 -10.15 2.59 -1.08
CA ALA A 40 -9.80 1.35 -1.74
C ALA A 40 -10.91 0.31 -1.59
N THR A 41 -11.07 -0.53 -2.61
CA THR A 41 -11.88 -1.75 -2.52
C THR A 41 -10.94 -2.93 -2.31
N VAL A 42 -11.16 -3.67 -1.23
CA VAL A 42 -10.49 -4.94 -1.00
C VAL A 42 -11.41 -6.05 -1.50
N VAL A 43 -10.90 -6.89 -2.40
CA VAL A 43 -11.55 -8.13 -2.83
C VAL A 43 -10.87 -9.28 -2.12
N LYS A 44 -11.59 -9.94 -1.20
CA LYS A 44 -11.07 -11.08 -0.45
C LYS A 44 -10.95 -12.32 -1.36
N PRO A 45 -10.16 -13.35 -0.97
CA PRO A 45 -10.02 -14.59 -1.74
C PRO A 45 -11.34 -15.34 -2.00
N ASP A 46 -12.32 -15.19 -1.11
CA ASP A 46 -13.67 -15.76 -1.28
C ASP A 46 -14.56 -14.95 -2.25
N GLY A 47 -14.04 -13.86 -2.82
CA GLY A 47 -14.73 -12.95 -3.73
C GLY A 47 -15.56 -11.87 -3.04
N SER A 48 -15.69 -11.89 -1.71
CA SER A 48 -16.36 -10.84 -0.96
C SER A 48 -15.59 -9.52 -1.05
N ARG A 49 -16.29 -8.40 -0.86
CA ARG A 49 -15.74 -7.06 -1.04
C ARG A 49 -16.00 -6.19 0.18
N LEU A 50 -15.02 -5.36 0.51
CA LEU A 50 -15.19 -4.25 1.45
C LEU A 50 -14.50 -3.00 0.91
N THR A 51 -15.03 -1.85 1.28
CA THR A 51 -14.46 -0.55 0.92
C THR A 51 -13.93 0.11 2.18
N ALA A 52 -12.69 0.59 2.15
CA ALA A 52 -12.02 1.16 3.31
C ALA A 52 -11.03 2.26 2.93
N HIS A 53 -10.65 3.09 3.91
CA HIS A 53 -9.61 4.09 3.75
C HIS A 53 -8.24 3.41 3.66
N LEU A 54 -7.55 3.63 2.54
CA LEU A 54 -6.17 3.22 2.33
C LEU A 54 -5.28 4.45 2.41
N ASN A 55 -4.33 4.41 3.33
CA ASN A 55 -3.26 5.39 3.43
C ASN A 55 -2.05 4.90 2.63
N LEU A 56 -1.50 5.79 1.80
CA LEU A 56 -0.32 5.56 0.98
C LEU A 56 0.71 6.62 1.31
N PHE A 57 1.45 6.43 2.41
CA PHE A 57 2.47 7.38 2.86
C PHE A 57 3.88 6.85 2.60
N THR A 58 4.81 7.77 2.39
CA THR A 58 6.23 7.43 2.29
C THR A 58 6.82 7.21 3.68
N ALA A 59 7.36 6.04 3.93
CA ALA A 59 8.19 5.72 5.08
C ALA A 59 9.68 5.76 4.69
N HIS A 60 10.50 6.30 5.59
CA HIS A 60 11.96 6.17 5.50
C HIS A 60 12.43 5.03 6.40
N PHE A 61 12.88 3.94 5.80
CA PHE A 61 13.47 2.82 6.51
C PHE A 61 14.91 3.14 6.89
N ASN A 62 15.22 2.99 8.17
CA ASN A 62 16.54 3.23 8.72
C ASN A 62 17.51 2.08 8.37
N ILE A 63 17.87 1.98 7.08
CA ILE A 63 18.84 1.02 6.58
C ILE A 63 20.23 1.64 6.70
N ARG A 64 21.03 1.12 7.64
CA ARG A 64 22.37 1.66 7.95
C ARG A 64 23.45 1.24 6.95
N ASP A 65 23.21 0.18 6.19
CA ASP A 65 24.14 -0.29 5.17
C ASP A 65 24.27 0.76 4.05
N PRO A 66 25.46 1.35 3.83
CA PRO A 66 25.67 2.37 2.79
C PRO A 66 25.57 1.79 1.37
N GLN A 67 25.68 0.47 1.18
CA GLN A 67 25.58 -0.17 -0.13
C GLN A 67 24.13 -0.31 -0.61
N VAL A 68 23.15 -0.13 0.29
CA VAL A 68 21.74 -0.21 -0.07
C VAL A 68 21.31 1.06 -0.81
N PRO A 69 20.78 0.94 -2.05
CA PRO A 69 20.31 2.08 -2.84
C PRO A 69 19.25 2.92 -2.13
N LEU A 70 19.18 4.21 -2.47
CA LEU A 70 18.31 5.18 -1.80
C LEU A 70 16.81 4.83 -1.96
N GLU A 71 16.43 4.29 -3.11
CA GLU A 71 15.06 3.84 -3.43
C GLU A 71 14.57 2.66 -2.57
N LYS A 72 15.48 1.93 -1.93
CA LYS A 72 15.13 0.91 -0.94
C LYS A 72 14.86 1.50 0.45
N ARG A 73 15.27 2.75 0.68
CA ARG A 73 15.09 3.44 1.96
C ARG A 73 13.78 4.22 2.01
N TRP A 74 13.32 4.74 0.88
CA TRP A 74 12.06 5.46 0.79
C TRP A 74 11.01 4.57 0.13
N ARG A 75 10.04 4.09 0.92
CA ARG A 75 9.00 3.17 0.46
C ARG A 75 7.62 3.75 0.69
N ILE A 76 6.71 3.59 -0.26
CA ILE A 76 5.28 3.83 -0.05
C ILE A 76 4.71 2.61 0.64
N VAL A 77 4.23 2.78 1.86
CA VAL A 77 3.71 1.70 2.70
C VAL A 77 2.18 1.78 2.75
N PRO A 78 1.45 0.85 2.10
CA PRO A 78 0.00 0.83 2.13
C PRO A 78 -0.50 0.41 3.51
N THR A 79 -1.41 1.20 4.09
CA THR A 79 -1.95 0.96 5.44
C THR A 79 -3.44 1.22 5.49
N PHE A 80 -4.21 0.31 6.10
CA PHE A 80 -5.62 0.49 6.41
C PHE A 80 -5.78 0.85 7.90
N PRO A 81 -6.09 2.11 8.26
CA PRO A 81 -6.13 2.56 9.66
C PRO A 81 -7.15 1.83 10.51
N ASP A 82 -8.30 1.51 9.91
CA ASP A 82 -9.49 1.03 10.60
C ASP A 82 -9.72 -0.48 10.46
N LEU A 83 -8.83 -1.18 9.74
CA LEU A 83 -8.96 -2.62 9.49
C LEU A 83 -8.03 -3.44 10.39
N GLN A 84 -8.42 -4.70 10.59
CA GLN A 84 -7.63 -5.74 11.24
C GLN A 84 -7.20 -6.79 10.21
N ARG A 85 -6.25 -7.64 10.61
CA ARG A 85 -5.67 -8.67 9.74
C ARG A 85 -6.72 -9.61 9.14
N GLU A 86 -7.80 -9.89 9.85
CA GLU A 86 -8.90 -10.75 9.42
C GLU A 86 -9.78 -10.10 8.34
N ASP A 87 -9.77 -8.77 8.25
CA ASP A 87 -10.51 -8.04 7.22
C ASP A 87 -9.83 -8.15 5.85
N VAL A 88 -8.49 -8.24 5.84
CA VAL A 88 -7.67 -8.27 4.63
C VAL A 88 -6.76 -9.52 4.64
N PRO A 89 -7.32 -10.72 4.45
CA PRO A 89 -6.54 -11.94 4.41
C PRO A 89 -5.52 -11.93 3.27
N ILE A 90 -4.41 -12.68 3.44
CA ILE A 90 -3.42 -12.91 2.37
C ILE A 90 -4.13 -13.44 1.11
N GLY A 91 -3.71 -12.93 -0.04
CA GLY A 91 -4.34 -13.18 -1.34
C GLY A 91 -5.44 -12.17 -1.71
N SER A 92 -5.83 -11.27 -0.81
CA SER A 92 -6.78 -10.20 -1.13
C SER A 92 -6.23 -9.26 -2.19
N GLN A 93 -7.08 -8.77 -3.09
CA GLN A 93 -6.71 -7.75 -4.07
C GLN A 93 -7.11 -6.37 -3.56
N VAL A 94 -6.21 -5.41 -3.64
CA VAL A 94 -6.49 -4.01 -3.28
C VAL A 94 -6.65 -3.21 -4.57
N LEU A 95 -7.84 -2.66 -4.78
CA LEU A 95 -8.22 -1.87 -5.94
C LEU A 95 -8.35 -0.39 -5.57
N VAL A 96 -7.75 0.50 -6.36
CA VAL A 96 -7.77 1.96 -6.17
C VAL A 96 -7.99 2.66 -7.51
N SER A 97 -8.11 3.98 -7.53
CA SER A 97 -8.21 4.73 -8.79
C SER A 97 -6.99 4.51 -9.69
N ALA A 98 -7.21 4.45 -11.01
CA ALA A 98 -6.13 4.28 -11.98
C ALA A 98 -5.03 5.35 -11.87
N SER A 99 -5.40 6.59 -11.52
CA SER A 99 -4.45 7.67 -11.27
C SER A 99 -3.45 7.38 -10.14
N VAL A 100 -3.89 6.70 -9.07
CA VAL A 100 -3.01 6.32 -7.97
C VAL A 100 -2.05 5.23 -8.41
N VAL A 101 -2.54 4.22 -9.14
CA VAL A 101 -1.69 3.15 -9.67
C VAL A 101 -0.64 3.70 -10.63
N GLU A 102 -1.01 4.60 -11.54
CA GLU A 102 -0.06 5.27 -12.44
C GLU A 102 0.99 6.08 -11.68
N ALA A 103 0.58 6.83 -10.65
CA ALA A 103 1.51 7.62 -9.84
C ALA A 103 2.53 6.76 -9.08
N ILE A 104 2.15 5.57 -8.63
CA ILE A 104 3.02 4.63 -7.94
C ILE A 104 3.88 3.82 -8.92
N LYS A 105 3.29 3.30 -10.02
CA LYS A 105 3.97 2.36 -10.93
C LYS A 105 4.87 3.03 -11.97
N ARG A 106 4.64 4.30 -12.37
CA ARG A 106 5.55 5.04 -13.26
C ARG A 106 6.95 5.32 -12.68
N ALA A 107 7.18 4.96 -11.42
CA ALA A 107 8.47 5.06 -10.75
C ALA A 107 9.39 3.85 -10.97
N ASN A 108 8.91 2.77 -11.59
CA ASN A 108 9.66 1.54 -11.86
C ASN A 108 9.98 1.38 -13.35
#